data_AF-A0A951X4G5-F1
#
_entry.id   AF-A0A951X4G5-F1
#
_cell.length_a   1.000
_cell.length_b   1.000
_cell.length_c   1.000
_cell.angle_alpha   90.00
_cell.angle_beta   90.00
_cell.angle_gamma   90.00
#
_symmetry.space_group_name_H-M   'P 1'
#
loop_
_entity.id
_entity.type
_entity.pdbx_description
1 polymer ?
#
loop_
_entity_poly.entity_id
_entity_poly.type
_entity_poly.pdbx_seq_one_letter_code
_entity_poly.pdbx_strand_id
1 'polypeptide(L)'
;MVTNPLDARGLLAVANEANTPWPGQDAHTTIGHVHLRVAHIPAAEKFYVDILGLDLMQHYGNQASFVSAGGYHHHLGFNTWAGVGAPPPTADAARLAWYELVLPGPDALRAVVNRLQRSGLSPVEEAGRWHIDDPAQNHLVLTL
;
A
#
# COMPACT_ATOMS: atom_id res chain seq x y z
N MET A 1 11.80 -17.61 24.90
CA MET A 1 11.21 -16.26 24.80
C MET A 1 9.71 -16.47 24.71
N VAL A 2 8.93 -16.04 25.71
CA VAL A 2 7.46 -16.15 25.69
C VAL A 2 6.88 -14.76 25.59
N THR A 3 5.95 -14.58 24.65
CA THR A 3 5.19 -13.34 24.51
C THR A 3 4.07 -13.35 25.55
N ASN A 4 4.14 -12.47 26.54
CA ASN A 4 3.04 -12.28 27.48
C ASN A 4 1.88 -11.55 26.80
N PRO A 5 0.62 -11.80 27.19
CA PRO A 5 -0.52 -11.04 26.68
C PRO A 5 -0.38 -9.57 27.06
N LEU A 6 -0.76 -8.68 26.14
CA LEU A 6 -0.84 -7.24 26.39
C LEU A 6 -1.87 -6.98 27.50
N ASP A 7 -1.49 -6.25 28.56
CA ASP A 7 -2.44 -5.79 29.58
C ASP A 7 -3.26 -4.60 29.05
N ALA A 8 -4.24 -4.91 28.22
CA ALA A 8 -5.13 -3.91 27.63
C ALA A 8 -5.91 -3.12 28.70
N ARG A 9 -6.27 -3.76 29.82
CA ARG A 9 -7.01 -3.09 30.90
C ARG A 9 -6.13 -2.08 31.63
N GLY A 10 -4.89 -2.45 31.94
CA GLY A 10 -3.92 -1.52 32.52
C GLY A 10 -3.65 -0.32 31.62
N LEU A 11 -3.47 -0.54 30.31
CA LEU A 11 -3.27 0.56 29.36
C LEU A 11 -4.48 1.51 29.29
N LEU A 12 -5.70 0.97 29.28
CA LEU A 12 -6.92 1.78 29.29
C LEU A 12 -7.08 2.53 30.63
N ALA A 13 -6.71 1.94 31.76
CA ALA A 13 -6.73 2.59 33.06
C ALA A 13 -5.78 3.80 33.07
N VAL A 14 -4.54 3.65 32.57
CA VAL A 14 -3.58 4.77 32.44
C VAL A 14 -4.12 5.89 31.55
N ALA A 15 -4.76 5.53 30.43
CA ALA A 15 -5.36 6.52 29.53
C ALA A 15 -6.52 7.29 30.20
N ASN A 16 -7.37 6.58 30.94
CA ASN A 16 -8.51 7.17 31.65
C ASN A 16 -8.07 8.02 32.86
N GLU A 17 -7.05 7.59 33.60
CA GLU A 17 -6.48 8.34 34.73
C GLU A 17 -5.86 9.66 34.28
N ALA A 18 -5.21 9.69 33.12
CA ALA A 18 -4.64 10.90 32.57
C ALA A 18 -5.72 11.97 32.27
N ASN A 19 -6.96 11.55 31.95
CA ASN A 19 -8.10 12.39 31.55
C ASN A 19 -7.72 13.48 30.51
N THR A 20 -6.67 13.24 29.74
CA THR A 20 -6.16 14.16 28.73
C THR A 20 -6.95 13.93 27.44
N PRO A 21 -7.65 14.94 26.90
CA PRO A 21 -8.31 14.80 25.60
C PRO A 21 -7.30 14.40 24.54
N TRP A 22 -7.62 13.42 23.69
CA TRP A 22 -6.79 13.10 22.54
C TRP A 22 -6.80 14.30 21.58
N PRO A 23 -5.67 14.97 21.33
CA PRO A 23 -5.63 16.16 20.47
C PRO A 23 -5.79 15.82 18.99
N GLY A 24 -6.01 14.55 18.65
CA GLY A 24 -5.93 14.04 17.29
C GLY A 24 -4.52 13.55 16.95
N GLN A 25 -4.37 13.14 15.69
CA GLN A 25 -3.08 12.80 15.12
C GLN A 25 -2.34 14.09 14.71
N ASP A 26 -1.02 14.11 14.87
CA ASP A 26 -0.19 15.22 14.39
C ASP A 26 -0.35 15.36 12.87
N ALA A 27 -0.54 16.58 12.38
CA ALA A 27 -0.77 16.88 10.97
C ALA A 27 0.41 16.47 10.05
N HIS A 28 1.60 16.29 10.61
CA HIS A 28 2.78 15.79 9.91
C HIS A 28 2.88 14.26 9.91
N THR A 29 1.94 13.56 10.54
CA THR A 29 1.95 12.10 10.52
C THR A 29 1.63 11.60 9.11
N THR A 30 2.46 10.70 8.61
CA THR A 30 2.28 10.06 7.33
C THR A 30 2.09 8.55 7.49
N ILE A 31 1.53 7.92 6.47
CA ILE A 31 1.44 6.46 6.41
C ILE A 31 2.84 5.91 6.15
N GLY A 32 3.33 5.04 7.03
CA GLY A 32 4.63 4.38 6.85
C GLY A 32 4.60 3.29 5.78
N HIS A 33 3.63 2.37 5.87
CA HIS A 33 3.44 1.31 4.89
C HIS A 33 2.01 0.76 4.89
N VAL A 34 1.63 0.11 3.79
CA VAL A 34 0.38 -0.68 3.68
C VAL A 34 0.66 -2.07 3.12
N HIS A 35 -0.14 -3.06 3.53
CA HIS A 35 -0.05 -4.44 3.03
C HIS A 35 -1.28 -4.77 2.20
N LEU A 36 -1.06 -5.08 0.93
CA LEU A 36 -2.09 -5.39 -0.05
C LEU A 36 -2.25 -6.90 -0.23
N ARG A 37 -3.47 -7.31 -0.56
CA ARG A 37 -3.76 -8.66 -1.00
C ARG A 37 -3.68 -8.69 -2.52
N VAL A 38 -2.96 -9.67 -3.05
CA VAL A 38 -2.84 -9.89 -4.50
C VAL A 38 -3.08 -11.35 -4.84
N ALA A 39 -3.51 -11.61 -6.09
CA ALA A 39 -3.74 -12.98 -6.56
C ALA A 39 -2.43 -13.73 -6.84
N HIS A 40 -1.42 -13.05 -7.39
CA HIS A 40 -0.15 -13.65 -7.80
C HIS A 40 1.02 -12.67 -7.57
N ILE A 41 2.04 -13.12 -6.82
CA ILE A 41 3.25 -12.32 -6.54
C ILE A 41 3.98 -11.87 -7.82
N PRO A 42 4.23 -12.72 -8.82
CA PRO A 42 4.94 -12.27 -10.03
C PRO A 42 4.19 -11.20 -10.83
N ALA A 43 2.86 -11.27 -10.87
CA ALA A 43 2.05 -10.26 -11.55
C ALA A 43 2.10 -8.91 -10.79
N ALA A 44 2.04 -8.97 -9.46
CA ALA A 44 2.19 -7.79 -8.61
C ALA A 44 3.60 -7.19 -8.73
N GLU A 45 4.66 -7.99 -8.73
CA GLU A 45 6.03 -7.50 -8.92
C GLU A 45 6.23 -6.83 -10.28
N LYS A 46 5.70 -7.42 -11.36
CA LYS A 46 5.74 -6.77 -12.67
C LYS A 46 5.08 -5.39 -12.63
N PHE A 47 3.98 -5.23 -11.90
CA PHE A 47 3.31 -3.94 -11.74
C PHE A 47 4.11 -2.97 -10.85
N TYR A 48 4.42 -3.37 -9.62
CA TYR A 48 5.02 -2.51 -8.60
C TYR A 48 6.50 -2.22 -8.83
N VAL A 49 7.25 -3.20 -9.30
CA VAL A 49 8.70 -3.10 -9.54
C VAL A 49 8.95 -2.64 -10.97
N ASP A 50 8.55 -3.43 -11.97
CA ASP A 50 8.96 -3.14 -13.35
C ASP A 50 8.25 -1.91 -13.95
N ILE A 51 6.95 -1.74 -13.66
CA ILE A 51 6.15 -0.66 -14.25
C ILE A 51 6.19 0.60 -13.39
N LEU A 52 5.84 0.51 -12.09
CA LEU A 52 5.88 1.68 -11.21
C LEU A 52 7.31 2.10 -10.88
N GLY A 53 8.29 1.18 -10.87
CA GLY A 53 9.69 1.50 -10.61
C GLY A 53 10.05 1.54 -9.13
N LEU A 54 9.32 0.81 -8.28
CA LEU A 54 9.75 0.59 -6.90
C LEU A 54 10.84 -0.47 -6.84
N ASP A 55 11.71 -0.36 -5.85
CA ASP A 55 12.76 -1.33 -5.60
C ASP A 55 12.21 -2.48 -4.75
N LEU A 56 12.53 -3.72 -5.12
CA LEU A 56 12.24 -4.88 -4.29
C LEU A 56 13.20 -4.94 -3.09
N MET A 57 12.65 -4.88 -1.88
CA MET A 57 13.41 -4.92 -0.62
C MET A 57 13.58 -6.34 -0.10
N GLN A 58 12.51 -7.14 -0.14
CA GLN A 58 12.50 -8.47 0.46
C GLN A 58 11.41 -9.35 -0.16
N HIS A 59 11.72 -10.64 -0.30
CA HIS A 59 10.72 -11.69 -0.51
C HIS A 59 10.47 -12.45 0.79
N TYR A 60 9.22 -12.84 1.04
CA TYR A 60 8.87 -13.84 2.03
C TYR A 60 8.45 -15.13 1.34
N GLY A 61 9.46 -15.93 0.96
CA GLY A 61 9.26 -17.11 0.13
C GLY A 61 8.54 -16.75 -1.17
N ASN A 62 7.48 -17.51 -1.48
CA ASN A 62 6.59 -17.26 -2.63
C ASN A 62 5.25 -16.62 -2.24
N GLN A 63 5.12 -16.12 -1.00
CA GLN A 63 3.85 -15.69 -0.43
C GLN A 63 3.70 -14.18 -0.31
N ALA A 64 4.80 -13.44 -0.24
CA ALA A 64 4.77 -11.98 -0.18
C ALA A 64 6.05 -11.34 -0.69
N SER A 65 5.93 -10.11 -1.15
CA SER A 65 7.05 -9.24 -1.50
C SER A 65 6.86 -7.85 -0.93
N PHE A 66 7.97 -7.20 -0.61
CA PHE A 66 8.03 -5.90 0.03
C PHE A 66 8.85 -4.96 -0.85
N VAL A 67 8.28 -3.80 -1.18
CA VAL A 67 8.87 -2.85 -2.12
C VAL A 67 8.90 -1.44 -1.53
N SER A 68 9.86 -0.64 -1.97
CA SER A 68 10.03 0.74 -1.50
C SER A 68 10.60 1.65 -2.58
N ALA A 69 10.64 2.94 -2.28
CA ALA A 69 11.41 3.93 -3.04
C ALA A 69 12.43 4.55 -2.08
N GLY A 70 13.63 4.85 -2.59
CA GLY A 70 14.65 5.56 -1.80
C GLY A 70 15.27 4.76 -0.65
N GLY A 71 15.17 3.42 -0.67
CA GLY A 71 15.84 2.54 0.30
C GLY A 71 15.16 2.42 1.67
N TYR A 72 13.90 2.86 1.82
CA TYR A 72 13.11 2.60 3.03
C TYR A 72 12.79 1.10 3.19
N HIS A 73 12.50 0.64 4.42
CA HIS A 73 12.26 -0.78 4.72
C HIS A 73 11.15 -1.41 3.86
N HIS A 74 10.01 -0.73 3.72
CA HIS A 74 9.03 -0.92 2.63
C HIS A 74 7.93 0.12 2.73
N HIS A 75 7.40 0.56 1.60
CA HIS A 75 6.14 1.33 1.56
C HIS A 75 4.95 0.41 1.29
N LEU A 76 5.15 -0.62 0.45
CA LEU A 76 4.12 -1.60 0.11
C LEU A 76 4.63 -3.01 0.41
N GLY A 77 3.84 -3.77 1.15
CA GLY A 77 3.91 -5.23 1.14
C GLY A 77 2.73 -5.76 0.33
N PHE A 78 2.91 -6.81 -0.46
CA PHE A 78 1.79 -7.50 -1.09
C PHE A 78 1.92 -9.01 -0.96
N ASN A 79 0.80 -9.67 -0.65
CA ASN A 79 0.78 -11.09 -0.28
C ASN A 79 -0.36 -11.88 -0.92
N THR A 80 -0.20 -13.20 -0.96
CA THR A 80 -1.18 -14.18 -1.45
C THR A 80 -1.84 -14.97 -0.31
N TRP A 81 -1.89 -14.42 0.91
CA TRP A 81 -2.38 -15.15 2.10
C TRP A 81 -3.86 -15.52 2.04
N ALA A 82 -4.65 -14.88 1.18
CA ALA A 82 -6.02 -15.28 0.90
C ALA A 82 -6.15 -16.43 -0.12
N GLY A 83 -5.02 -16.97 -0.58
CA GLY A 83 -4.92 -17.99 -1.61
C GLY A 83 -4.32 -17.45 -2.91
N VAL A 84 -3.47 -18.27 -3.54
CA VAL A 84 -2.93 -17.98 -4.88
C VAL A 84 -4.07 -18.08 -5.89
N GLY A 85 -4.23 -17.04 -6.71
CA GLY A 85 -5.32 -16.95 -7.68
C GLY A 85 -6.68 -16.57 -7.07
N ALA A 86 -6.72 -16.12 -5.81
CA ALA A 86 -7.96 -15.64 -5.20
C ALA A 86 -8.54 -14.48 -6.03
N PRO A 87 -9.85 -14.49 -6.33
CA PRO A 87 -10.46 -13.42 -7.09
C PRO A 87 -10.55 -12.12 -6.26
N PRO A 88 -10.68 -10.96 -6.92
CA PRO A 88 -10.98 -9.70 -6.24
C PRO A 88 -12.27 -9.78 -5.40
N PRO A 89 -12.39 -8.97 -4.34
CA PRO A 89 -13.62 -8.89 -3.55
C PRO A 89 -14.85 -8.55 -4.40
N THR A 90 -16.01 -9.11 -4.08
CA THR A 90 -17.28 -8.75 -4.71
C THR A 90 -17.64 -7.29 -4.42
N ALA A 91 -18.56 -6.72 -5.20
CA ALA A 91 -18.96 -5.32 -5.06
C ALA A 91 -19.62 -4.99 -3.70
N ASP A 92 -20.23 -5.98 -3.06
CA ASP A 92 -20.88 -5.89 -1.75
C ASP A 92 -19.95 -6.25 -0.58
N ALA A 93 -18.72 -6.70 -0.85
CA ALA A 93 -17.75 -7.00 0.19
C ALA A 93 -17.01 -5.74 0.67
N ALA A 94 -16.67 -5.71 1.96
CA ALA A 94 -15.73 -4.72 2.49
C ALA A 94 -14.37 -4.85 1.78
N ARG A 95 -13.88 -3.74 1.22
CA ARG A 95 -12.63 -3.68 0.45
C ARG A 95 -11.91 -2.36 0.64
N LEU A 96 -10.63 -2.33 0.29
CA LEU A 96 -9.88 -1.09 0.17
C LEU A 96 -10.56 -0.20 -0.89
N ALA A 97 -10.88 1.04 -0.53
CA ALA A 97 -11.42 1.99 -1.50
C ALA A 97 -10.33 2.40 -2.50
N TRP A 98 -9.20 2.87 -1.98
CA TRP A 98 -7.99 3.20 -2.73
C TRP A 98 -6.83 3.51 -1.78
N TYR A 99 -5.63 3.60 -2.31
CA TYR A 99 -4.47 4.17 -1.63
C TYR A 99 -3.73 5.11 -2.58
N GLU A 100 -2.92 6.01 -2.01
CA GLU A 100 -2.23 7.05 -2.75
C GLU A 100 -0.72 6.91 -2.62
N LEU A 101 -0.02 7.05 -3.75
CA LEU A 101 1.42 7.25 -3.78
C LEU A 101 1.70 8.68 -4.21
N VAL A 102 2.26 9.45 -3.29
CA VAL A 102 2.70 10.83 -3.52
C VAL A 102 4.10 10.80 -4.12
N LEU A 103 4.26 11.35 -5.32
CA LEU A 103 5.54 11.33 -6.04
C LEU A 103 6.37 12.59 -5.75
N PRO A 104 7.71 12.51 -5.83
CA PRO A 104 8.59 13.63 -5.46
C PRO A 104 8.49 14.84 -6.41
N GLY A 105 7.76 14.72 -7.52
CA GLY A 105 7.53 15.85 -8.42
C GLY A 105 6.97 15.46 -9.80
N PRO A 106 6.65 16.47 -10.63
CA PRO A 106 6.00 16.29 -11.94
C PRO A 106 6.76 15.36 -12.90
N ASP A 107 8.09 15.35 -12.83
CA ASP A 107 8.93 14.51 -13.68
C ASP A 107 8.83 13.03 -13.32
N ALA A 108 8.76 12.72 -12.02
CA ALA A 108 8.55 11.36 -11.54
C ALA A 108 7.14 10.87 -11.93
N LEU A 109 6.12 11.71 -11.76
CA LEU A 109 4.74 11.40 -12.17
C LEU A 109 4.66 11.10 -13.67
N ARG A 110 5.22 11.99 -14.50
CA ARG A 110 5.26 11.80 -15.96
C ARG A 110 6.01 10.53 -16.35
N ALA A 111 7.10 10.20 -15.66
CA ALA A 111 7.86 8.97 -15.92
C ALA A 111 7.04 7.71 -15.61
N VAL A 112 6.34 7.68 -14.47
CA VAL A 112 5.48 6.55 -14.07
C VAL A 112 4.30 6.40 -15.03
N VAL A 113 3.58 7.49 -15.34
CA VAL A 113 2.44 7.48 -16.29
C VAL A 113 2.88 6.96 -17.67
N ASN A 114 4.04 7.41 -18.16
CA ASN A 114 4.59 6.93 -19.42
C ASN A 114 4.91 5.42 -19.39
N ARG A 115 5.44 4.89 -18.27
CA ARG A 115 5.70 3.45 -18.14
C ARG A 115 4.40 2.65 -18.12
N LEU A 116 3.39 3.11 -17.38
CA LEU A 116 2.04 2.52 -17.36
C LEU A 116 1.47 2.43 -18.79
N GLN A 117 1.46 3.53 -19.53
CA GLN A 117 0.95 3.58 -20.91
C GLN A 117 1.72 2.65 -21.86
N ARG A 118 3.06 2.63 -21.80
CA ARG A 118 3.88 1.72 -22.62
C ARG A 118 3.67 0.25 -22.29
N SER A 119 3.25 -0.07 -21.07
CA SER A 119 2.92 -1.43 -20.66
C SER A 119 1.51 -1.86 -21.09
N GLY A 120 0.76 -0.99 -21.79
CA GLY A 120 -0.61 -1.23 -22.24
C GLY A 120 -1.67 -0.89 -21.21
N LEU A 121 -1.30 -0.33 -20.05
CA LEU A 121 -2.22 0.13 -19.03
C LEU A 121 -2.67 1.56 -19.34
N SER A 122 -3.93 1.87 -19.03
CA SER A 122 -4.53 3.18 -19.32
C SER A 122 -4.92 3.87 -18.02
N PRO A 123 -3.99 4.57 -17.34
CA PRO A 123 -4.33 5.36 -16.17
C PRO A 123 -5.25 6.54 -16.58
N VAL A 124 -6.25 6.82 -15.77
CA VAL A 124 -7.23 7.89 -16.00
C VAL A 124 -6.84 9.11 -15.16
N GLU A 125 -6.79 10.29 -15.78
CA GLU A 125 -6.51 11.54 -15.07
C GLU A 125 -7.83 12.25 -14.73
N GLU A 126 -8.00 12.57 -13.45
CA GLU A 126 -9.14 13.33 -12.94
C GLU A 126 -8.67 14.36 -11.92
N ALA A 127 -8.87 15.64 -12.23
CA ALA A 127 -8.54 16.76 -11.34
C ALA A 127 -7.09 16.73 -10.78
N GLY A 128 -6.12 16.37 -11.62
CA GLY A 128 -4.70 16.29 -11.26
C GLY A 128 -4.29 14.99 -10.56
N ARG A 129 -5.19 14.02 -10.42
CA ARG A 129 -4.91 12.70 -9.83
C ARG A 129 -4.96 11.63 -10.90
N TRP A 130 -4.02 10.70 -10.89
CA TRP A 130 -3.97 9.60 -11.87
C TRP A 130 -4.40 8.29 -11.23
N HIS A 131 -5.46 7.70 -11.78
CA HIS A 131 -6.14 6.53 -11.26
C HIS A 131 -5.76 5.29 -12.08
N ILE A 132 -5.41 4.20 -11.41
CA ILE A 132 -5.12 2.91 -12.04
C ILE A 132 -5.38 1.76 -11.07
N ASP A 133 -5.85 0.63 -11.57
CA ASP A 133 -5.95 -0.60 -10.78
C ASP A 133 -4.71 -1.47 -10.95
N ASP A 134 -4.25 -2.07 -9.86
CA ASP A 134 -3.24 -3.14 -9.94
C ASP A 134 -3.86 -4.45 -10.50
N PRO A 135 -3.05 -5.48 -10.80
CA PRO A 135 -3.56 -6.75 -11.33
C PRO A 135 -4.57 -7.49 -10.42
N ALA A 136 -4.65 -7.13 -9.14
CA ALA A 136 -5.59 -7.68 -8.17
C ALA A 136 -6.79 -6.75 -7.90
N GLN A 137 -6.93 -5.67 -8.68
CA GLN A 137 -7.97 -4.64 -8.55
C GLN A 137 -7.88 -3.83 -7.25
N ASN A 138 -6.69 -3.67 -6.67
CA ASN A 138 -6.46 -2.63 -5.68
C ASN A 138 -6.33 -1.28 -6.39
N HIS A 139 -7.16 -0.31 -6.02
CA HIS A 139 -7.15 1.00 -6.67
C HIS A 139 -6.01 1.87 -6.16
N LEU A 140 -5.14 2.30 -7.07
CA LEU A 140 -4.01 3.18 -6.84
C LEU A 140 -4.30 4.57 -7.41
N VAL A 141 -3.97 5.59 -6.63
CA VAL A 141 -3.94 6.98 -7.07
C VAL A 141 -2.51 7.53 -7.01
N LEU A 142 -2.05 8.16 -8.08
CA LEU A 142 -0.77 8.84 -8.14
C LEU A 142 -0.97 10.36 -8.09
N THR A 143 -0.22 11.04 -7.21
CA THR A 143 -0.32 12.48 -6.96
C THR A 143 1.07 13.13 -6.79
N LEU A 144 1.10 14.44 -6.53
CA LEU A 144 2.30 15.24 -6.27
C LEU A 144 2.33 15.75 -4.83
#